data_AF-A0AAU4E6W3-F1
#
_entry.id   AF-A0AAU4E6W3-F1
#
_cell.length_a   1.000
_cell.length_b   1.000
_cell.length_c   1.000
_cell.angle_alpha   90.00
_cell.angle_beta   90.00
_cell.angle_gamma   90.00
#
_symmetry.space_group_name_H-M   'P 1'
#
loop_
_entity.id
_entity.type
_entity.pdbx_description
1 polymer ?
#
loop_
_entity_poly.entity_id
_entity_poly.type
_entity_poly.pdbx_seq_one_letter_code
_entity_poly.pdbx_strand_id
1 'polypeptide(L)'
;MSTTTSDHDDDGGEFSRGLAALEHHLATTAPTPAHVPAGENDELEDGPEPDEGEGMTRRVRRRVAEHAEAHRLMVLETDTAPFEVTTDKVRSRRKAVEQAAALWRLDRDPRVLAYRDARVRRLVLGVALVSLTLALGWSTAGVQAFAAEGAPAGSPRWWFAWLAEPFCSLALLMVVAGRAYLTTRGQPLHDKAVDRTEWVFLGLTLGMNAWPHLPGVAADFTVSSLVLHLLGPVVAVAVVRCLPRLLSAFAGLALPGATAAAAPAAARGEDRAGAAGRDRSQPAVASASPEPVTATTTSAVADVASASTTATAAGTRPAPARRTPPVRRSARTTIPEPKRRSAEQLREEFTAAVQNRPAGFDPTNAESIRRTLKCGKGPATKLRDQYIGDRQSGGRD
;
A
#
# COMPACT_ATOMS: atom_id res chain seq x y z
N MET A 1 45.34 0.95 -22.25
CA MET A 1 45.27 1.59 -20.92
C MET A 1 44.39 0.72 -20.04
N SER A 2 44.98 -0.02 -19.10
CA SER A 2 44.24 -0.92 -18.21
C SER A 2 44.08 -0.25 -16.86
N THR A 3 42.84 0.04 -16.46
CA THR A 3 42.53 0.60 -15.14
C THR A 3 42.34 -0.53 -14.13
N THR A 4 43.23 -0.61 -13.17
CA THR A 4 43.16 -1.54 -12.03
C THR A 4 42.11 -1.05 -11.02
N THR A 5 40.96 -1.72 -10.95
CA THR A 5 40.05 -1.62 -9.80
C THR A 5 40.60 -2.43 -8.65
N SER A 6 40.90 -1.77 -7.54
CA SER A 6 41.36 -2.39 -6.29
C SER A 6 40.19 -2.98 -5.50
N ASP A 7 40.27 -4.27 -5.17
CA ASP A 7 39.33 -4.94 -4.25
C ASP A 7 39.33 -4.27 -2.87
N HIS A 8 38.15 -4.18 -2.27
CA HIS A 8 37.94 -3.70 -0.90
C HIS A 8 36.93 -4.60 -0.18
N ASP A 9 37.24 -5.90 -0.17
CA ASP A 9 36.42 -6.97 0.42
C ASP A 9 37.21 -7.73 1.51
N ASP A 10 37.49 -7.10 2.67
CA ASP A 10 37.83 -7.87 3.90
C ASP A 10 37.58 -7.10 5.22
N ASP A 11 36.32 -6.77 5.53
CA ASP A 11 35.93 -6.20 6.84
C ASP A 11 34.76 -6.99 7.50
N GLY A 12 34.60 -8.25 7.08
CA GLY A 12 33.56 -9.17 7.56
C GLY A 12 33.99 -10.04 8.74
N GLY A 13 35.27 -10.43 8.81
CA GLY A 13 35.75 -11.51 9.68
C GLY A 13 35.70 -11.25 11.18
N GLU A 14 36.01 -10.03 11.64
CA GLU A 14 35.80 -9.65 13.05
C GLU A 14 34.32 -9.70 13.44
N PHE A 15 33.45 -9.35 12.48
CA PHE A 15 32.01 -9.33 12.65
C PHE A 15 31.35 -10.72 12.71
N SER A 16 32.08 -11.78 12.38
CA SER A 16 31.61 -13.16 12.54
C SER A 16 32.13 -13.79 13.82
N ARG A 17 33.38 -13.50 14.22
CA ARG A 17 33.94 -13.97 15.50
C ARG A 17 33.23 -13.34 16.70
N GLY A 18 32.91 -12.05 16.63
CA GLY A 18 32.02 -11.42 17.59
C GLY A 18 30.54 -11.84 17.47
N LEU A 19 30.18 -12.78 16.60
CA LEU A 19 28.82 -13.29 16.46
C LEU A 19 28.79 -14.71 17.02
N ALA A 20 29.66 -15.61 16.54
CA ALA A 20 29.74 -16.98 17.06
C ALA A 20 30.08 -17.09 18.55
N ALA A 21 30.64 -16.03 19.14
CA ALA A 21 30.81 -15.89 20.56
C ALA A 21 29.72 -15.01 21.24
N LEU A 22 28.55 -14.69 20.65
CA LEU A 22 27.39 -14.03 21.33
C LEU A 22 26.13 -14.95 21.57
N GLU A 23 26.12 -16.22 21.15
CA GLU A 23 25.02 -17.21 21.17
C GLU A 23 25.13 -18.37 22.22
N HIS A 24 26.30 -18.96 22.42
CA HIS A 24 26.56 -20.12 23.30
C HIS A 24 26.17 -19.91 24.77
N HIS A 25 26.58 -18.80 25.35
CA HIS A 25 26.27 -18.35 26.71
C HIS A 25 24.96 -17.53 26.79
N LEU A 26 24.37 -17.17 25.63
CA LEU A 26 22.94 -16.82 25.45
C LEU A 26 22.08 -18.11 25.67
N ALA A 27 22.59 -19.29 25.30
CA ALA A 27 21.91 -20.57 25.54
C ALA A 27 22.08 -21.19 26.95
N THR A 28 23.10 -20.86 27.75
CA THR A 28 23.33 -21.50 29.06
C THR A 28 22.53 -20.92 30.23
N THR A 29 21.82 -19.79 30.06
CA THR A 29 21.33 -19.00 31.20
C THR A 29 19.81 -18.71 31.20
N ALA A 30 19.04 -19.23 30.24
CA ALA A 30 17.59 -19.02 30.19
C ALA A 30 16.84 -19.87 31.25
N PRO A 31 16.03 -19.29 32.17
CA PRO A 31 15.37 -20.06 33.24
C PRO A 31 14.07 -20.76 32.81
N THR A 32 13.77 -21.91 33.44
CA THR A 32 12.50 -22.64 33.28
C THR A 32 11.34 -21.90 33.96
N PRO A 33 10.20 -21.63 33.27
CA PRO A 33 9.12 -20.85 33.84
C PRO A 33 8.29 -21.63 34.89
N ALA A 34 7.92 -20.95 35.98
CA ALA A 34 7.10 -21.50 37.07
C ALA A 34 5.78 -20.72 37.26
N HIS A 35 4.81 -21.39 37.90
CA HIS A 35 3.39 -21.01 37.94
C HIS A 35 3.06 -19.95 39.02
N VAL A 36 2.02 -19.14 38.80
CA VAL A 36 1.69 -17.94 39.62
C VAL A 36 0.29 -18.05 40.25
N PRO A 37 0.14 -17.91 41.59
CA PRO A 37 -1.14 -17.74 42.29
C PRO A 37 -1.49 -16.26 42.56
N ALA A 38 -2.70 -16.00 43.10
CA ALA A 38 -3.28 -14.64 43.20
C ALA A 38 -3.72 -14.22 44.63
N GLY A 39 -3.86 -12.90 44.84
CA GLY A 39 -4.29 -12.23 46.09
C GLY A 39 -3.16 -11.40 46.74
N GLU A 40 -3.35 -10.35 47.54
CA GLU A 40 -4.51 -9.46 47.81
C GLU A 40 -3.96 -8.05 48.23
N ASN A 41 -4.76 -7.09 48.73
CA ASN A 41 -4.34 -5.68 48.92
C ASN A 41 -3.99 -5.30 50.37
N ASP A 42 -3.16 -4.24 50.54
CA ASP A 42 -3.21 -3.10 51.51
C ASP A 42 -1.81 -2.41 51.57
N GLU A 43 -1.65 -1.09 51.37
CA GLU A 43 -1.68 0.05 52.35
C GLU A 43 -0.57 -0.07 53.43
N LEU A 44 0.46 0.78 53.63
CA LEU A 44 0.71 2.25 53.57
C LEU A 44 2.26 2.53 53.59
N GLU A 45 2.87 3.70 53.32
CA GLU A 45 2.48 4.95 52.61
C GLU A 45 3.69 5.67 51.92
N ASP A 46 3.99 6.96 52.21
CA ASP A 46 4.95 7.85 51.48
C ASP A 46 5.81 8.73 52.42
N GLY A 47 7.02 9.08 51.96
CA GLY A 47 7.76 10.30 52.28
C GLY A 47 8.05 11.08 50.98
N PRO A 48 8.21 12.42 50.99
CA PRO A 48 7.78 13.25 49.86
C PRO A 48 8.71 13.23 48.64
N GLU A 49 8.28 12.52 47.60
CA GLU A 49 8.75 12.64 46.21
C GLU A 49 7.74 13.45 45.35
N PRO A 50 8.08 13.84 44.10
CA PRO A 50 7.50 15.04 43.48
C PRO A 50 6.01 14.97 43.14
N ASP A 51 5.43 16.15 42.91
CA ASP A 51 4.05 16.41 42.45
C ASP A 51 3.83 15.99 40.97
N GLU A 52 4.26 14.77 40.64
CA GLU A 52 4.14 14.14 39.33
C GLU A 52 2.88 13.27 39.26
N GLY A 53 1.75 13.90 38.94
CA GLY A 53 0.60 13.21 38.38
C GLY A 53 -0.73 13.41 39.10
N GLU A 54 -1.23 14.64 39.15
CA GLU A 54 -2.66 14.90 39.39
C GLU A 54 -3.51 14.01 38.47
N GLY A 55 -4.20 13.03 39.07
CA GLY A 55 -5.11 12.10 38.40
C GLY A 55 -4.65 10.63 38.31
N MET A 56 -3.41 10.27 38.65
CA MET A 56 -2.99 8.86 38.71
C MET A 56 -2.98 8.30 40.14
N THR A 57 -3.93 7.41 40.43
CA THR A 57 -4.06 6.75 41.74
C THR A 57 -2.79 5.95 42.09
N ARG A 58 -2.45 5.86 43.40
CA ARG A 58 -1.25 5.15 43.88
C ARG A 58 -1.13 3.72 43.32
N ARG A 59 -2.25 3.01 43.17
CA ARG A 59 -2.33 1.67 42.57
C ARG A 59 -1.85 1.64 41.11
N VAL A 60 -2.11 2.69 40.33
CA VAL A 60 -1.61 2.85 38.96
C VAL A 60 -0.12 3.16 38.97
N ARG A 61 0.37 4.05 39.85
CA ARG A 61 1.82 4.32 39.99
C ARG A 61 2.60 3.06 40.34
N ARG A 62 2.15 2.28 41.33
CA ARG A 62 2.75 0.99 41.70
C ARG A 62 2.73 -0.02 40.54
N ARG A 63 1.59 -0.19 39.87
CA ARG A 63 1.50 -1.07 38.68
C ARG A 63 2.41 -0.63 37.53
N VAL A 64 2.61 0.68 37.34
CA VAL A 64 3.54 1.22 36.35
C VAL A 64 5.00 0.96 36.76
N ALA A 65 5.34 1.07 38.04
CA ALA A 65 6.66 0.72 38.56
C ALA A 65 6.95 -0.79 38.40
N GLU A 66 6.05 -1.66 38.86
CA GLU A 66 6.13 -3.12 38.71
C GLU A 66 6.28 -3.52 37.22
N HIS A 67 5.51 -2.90 36.32
CA HIS A 67 5.58 -3.19 34.88
C HIS A 67 6.83 -2.60 34.20
N ALA A 68 7.40 -1.51 34.74
CA ALA A 68 8.67 -0.94 34.28
C ALA A 68 9.89 -1.72 34.80
N GLU A 69 9.76 -2.38 35.94
CA GLU A 69 10.74 -3.33 36.48
C GLU A 69 10.68 -4.66 35.71
N ALA A 70 9.50 -5.24 35.51
CA ALA A 70 9.31 -6.43 34.68
C ALA A 70 9.82 -6.25 33.24
N HIS A 71 9.65 -5.06 32.63
CA HIS A 71 10.27 -4.76 31.33
C HIS A 71 11.80 -4.69 31.37
N ARG A 72 12.40 -4.20 32.47
CA ARG A 72 13.85 -4.22 32.65
C ARG A 72 14.35 -5.65 32.82
N LEU A 73 13.65 -6.47 33.60
CA LEU A 73 13.97 -7.89 33.80
C LEU A 73 13.83 -8.68 32.50
N MET A 74 12.76 -8.53 31.72
CA MET A 74 12.65 -9.16 30.40
C MET A 74 13.75 -8.72 29.42
N VAL A 75 14.20 -7.46 29.48
CA VAL A 75 15.34 -7.01 28.67
C VAL A 75 16.64 -7.72 29.11
N LEU A 76 16.81 -7.98 30.41
CA LEU A 76 17.97 -8.73 30.95
C LEU A 76 17.88 -10.25 30.68
N GLU A 77 16.68 -10.84 30.70
CA GLU A 77 16.45 -12.27 30.42
C GLU A 77 16.39 -12.60 28.93
N THR A 78 16.04 -11.66 28.06
CA THR A 78 16.05 -11.88 26.59
C THR A 78 17.39 -11.52 25.98
N ASP A 79 18.12 -10.57 26.57
CA ASP A 79 19.52 -10.31 26.27
C ASP A 79 20.38 -11.30 27.08
N THR A 80 20.31 -12.61 26.79
CA THR A 80 21.34 -13.56 27.27
C THR A 80 22.67 -13.39 26.49
N ALA A 81 22.79 -12.32 25.70
CA ALA A 81 23.97 -11.83 24.99
C ALA A 81 25.21 -11.39 25.82
N PRO A 82 25.14 -10.83 27.05
CA PRO A 82 26.29 -10.21 27.72
C PRO A 82 27.34 -11.22 28.16
N PHE A 83 26.87 -12.44 28.30
CA PHE A 83 27.56 -13.66 28.62
C PHE A 83 28.59 -14.10 27.56
N GLU A 84 28.42 -13.64 26.34
CA GLU A 84 29.02 -14.29 25.20
C GLU A 84 29.93 -13.21 24.55
N VAL A 85 31.25 -13.50 24.66
CA VAL A 85 32.37 -12.55 24.62
C VAL A 85 32.61 -11.97 23.23
N THR A 86 31.99 -10.83 22.95
CA THR A 86 32.02 -10.21 21.62
C THR A 86 32.01 -8.71 21.68
N THR A 87 32.58 -8.08 20.65
CA THR A 87 32.63 -6.63 20.56
C THR A 87 31.23 -6.06 20.35
N ASP A 88 30.95 -4.89 20.94
CA ASP A 88 29.62 -4.28 20.92
C ASP A 88 29.08 -4.03 19.50
N LYS A 89 30.00 -3.78 18.55
CA LYS A 89 29.72 -3.75 17.12
C LYS A 89 28.91 -4.99 16.69
N VAL A 90 29.35 -6.18 17.12
CA VAL A 90 28.77 -7.43 16.64
C VAL A 90 27.46 -7.78 17.30
N ARG A 91 27.36 -7.56 18.62
CA ARG A 91 26.07 -7.50 19.33
C ARG A 91 25.08 -6.58 18.60
N SER A 92 25.54 -5.43 18.11
CA SER A 92 24.72 -4.47 17.37
C SER A 92 24.23 -5.00 16.02
N ARG A 93 25.07 -5.54 15.11
CA ARG A 93 24.52 -6.13 13.87
C ARG A 93 23.72 -7.41 14.13
N ARG A 94 24.04 -8.24 15.13
CA ARG A 94 23.22 -9.44 15.43
C ARG A 94 21.80 -9.04 15.83
N LYS A 95 21.69 -8.11 16.77
CA LYS A 95 20.42 -7.49 17.18
C LYS A 95 19.71 -6.80 16.01
N ALA A 96 20.44 -6.16 15.10
CA ALA A 96 19.85 -5.59 13.88
C ALA A 96 19.35 -6.66 12.88
N VAL A 97 20.04 -7.80 12.75
CA VAL A 97 19.64 -8.95 11.91
C VAL A 97 18.43 -9.66 12.52
N GLU A 98 18.40 -9.87 13.83
CA GLU A 98 17.24 -10.40 14.55
C GLU A 98 16.02 -9.48 14.44
N GLN A 99 16.22 -8.16 14.59
CA GLN A 99 15.18 -7.17 14.36
C GLN A 99 14.71 -7.18 12.90
N ALA A 100 15.61 -7.28 11.93
CA ALA A 100 15.26 -7.39 10.51
C ALA A 100 14.48 -8.69 10.22
N ALA A 101 14.88 -9.82 10.82
CA ALA A 101 14.17 -11.10 10.72
C ALA A 101 12.79 -11.04 11.41
N ALA A 102 12.68 -10.38 12.56
CA ALA A 102 11.40 -10.15 13.24
C ALA A 102 10.47 -9.25 12.42
N LEU A 103 10.99 -8.15 11.84
CA LEU A 103 10.25 -7.30 10.91
C LEU A 103 9.84 -8.03 9.64
N TRP A 104 10.70 -8.90 9.10
CA TRP A 104 10.40 -9.72 7.92
C TRP A 104 9.34 -10.79 8.22
N ARG A 105 9.37 -11.43 9.41
CA ARG A 105 8.30 -12.33 9.88
C ARG A 105 6.98 -11.58 10.02
N LEU A 106 7.00 -10.36 10.55
CA LEU A 106 5.81 -9.51 10.68
C LEU A 106 5.28 -9.04 9.31
N ASP A 107 6.15 -8.72 8.35
CA ASP A 107 5.72 -8.33 7.00
C ASP A 107 5.18 -9.53 6.18
N ARG A 108 5.56 -10.75 6.57
CA ARG A 108 4.99 -12.01 6.07
C ARG A 108 3.77 -12.51 6.85
N ASP A 109 3.29 -11.80 7.86
CA ASP A 109 2.01 -12.16 8.52
C ASP A 109 0.88 -12.12 7.46
N PRO A 110 0.12 -13.21 7.26
CA PRO A 110 -0.97 -13.24 6.28
C PRO A 110 -2.01 -12.13 6.51
N ARG A 111 -2.17 -11.63 7.74
CA ARG A 111 -3.05 -10.48 8.07
C ARG A 111 -2.49 -9.16 7.54
N VAL A 112 -1.16 -8.97 7.62
CA VAL A 112 -0.47 -7.78 7.09
C VAL A 112 -0.51 -7.80 5.56
N LEU A 113 -0.26 -8.95 4.94
CA LEU A 113 -0.38 -9.13 3.49
C LEU A 113 -1.82 -8.87 3.02
N ALA A 114 -2.83 -9.51 3.62
CA ALA A 114 -4.24 -9.29 3.26
C ALA A 114 -4.68 -7.82 3.42
N TYR A 115 -4.16 -7.10 4.44
CA TYR A 115 -4.41 -5.67 4.59
C TYR A 115 -3.73 -4.83 3.49
N ARG A 116 -2.47 -5.15 3.14
CA ARG A 116 -1.74 -4.51 2.04
C ARG A 116 -2.46 -4.72 0.71
N ASP A 117 -2.87 -5.94 0.41
CA ASP A 117 -3.59 -6.30 -0.81
C ASP A 117 -4.96 -5.63 -0.88
N ALA A 118 -5.72 -5.61 0.23
CA ALA A 118 -6.99 -4.87 0.30
C ALA A 118 -6.79 -3.37 0.07
N ARG A 119 -5.69 -2.78 0.57
CA ARG A 119 -5.35 -1.36 0.35
C ARG A 119 -4.93 -1.09 -1.10
N VAL A 120 -4.09 -1.94 -1.69
CA VAL A 120 -3.67 -1.82 -3.10
C VAL A 120 -4.88 -2.00 -4.03
N ARG A 121 -5.73 -3.00 -3.79
CA ARG A 121 -6.98 -3.21 -4.52
C ARG A 121 -7.91 -1.99 -4.46
N ARG A 122 -8.08 -1.38 -3.28
CA ARG A 122 -8.85 -0.11 -3.14
C ARG A 122 -8.22 1.04 -3.91
N LEU A 123 -6.88 1.17 -3.90
CA LEU A 123 -6.17 2.20 -4.65
C LEU A 123 -6.33 2.00 -6.17
N VAL A 124 -6.13 0.78 -6.66
CA VAL A 124 -6.31 0.42 -8.09
C VAL A 124 -7.75 0.67 -8.54
N LEU A 125 -8.74 0.27 -7.74
CA LEU A 125 -10.15 0.55 -8.02
C LEU A 125 -10.45 2.06 -8.03
N GLY A 126 -9.90 2.83 -7.09
CA GLY A 126 -10.06 4.28 -7.04
C GLY A 126 -9.45 4.96 -8.28
N VAL A 127 -8.23 4.59 -8.67
CA VAL A 127 -7.56 5.11 -9.87
C VAL A 127 -8.31 4.72 -11.14
N ALA A 128 -8.80 3.48 -11.23
CA ALA A 128 -9.60 3.01 -12.36
C ALA A 128 -10.92 3.77 -12.48
N LEU A 129 -11.64 4.01 -11.37
CA LEU A 129 -12.87 4.79 -11.35
C LEU A 129 -12.62 6.26 -11.74
N VAL A 130 -11.60 6.91 -11.19
CA VAL A 130 -11.23 8.28 -11.56
C VAL A 130 -10.87 8.38 -13.05
N SER A 131 -10.07 7.43 -13.55
CA SER A 131 -9.69 7.39 -14.97
C SER A 131 -10.91 7.18 -15.88
N LEU A 132 -11.84 6.30 -15.50
CA LEU A 132 -13.07 6.05 -16.24
C LEU A 132 -13.99 7.27 -16.24
N THR A 133 -14.17 7.96 -15.10
CA THR A 133 -14.97 9.19 -15.02
C THR A 133 -14.37 10.31 -15.87
N LEU A 134 -13.04 10.48 -15.88
CA LEU A 134 -12.37 11.48 -16.72
C LEU A 134 -12.50 11.14 -18.21
N ALA A 135 -12.29 9.86 -18.58
CA ALA A 135 -12.46 9.39 -19.95
C ALA A 135 -13.91 9.56 -20.45
N LEU A 136 -14.88 9.24 -19.60
CA LEU A 136 -16.31 9.41 -19.91
C LEU A 136 -16.70 10.89 -20.04
N GLY A 137 -16.21 11.76 -19.15
CA GLY A 137 -16.46 13.20 -19.24
C GLY A 137 -15.88 13.83 -20.50
N TRP A 138 -14.65 13.42 -20.89
CA TRP A 138 -14.01 13.84 -22.14
C TRP A 138 -14.78 13.37 -23.38
N SER A 139 -15.10 12.09 -23.43
CA SER A 139 -15.82 11.45 -24.52
C SER A 139 -17.23 12.06 -24.69
N THR A 140 -17.95 12.24 -23.58
CA THR A 140 -19.27 12.89 -23.59
C THR A 140 -19.20 14.30 -24.14
N ALA A 141 -18.16 15.10 -23.84
CA ALA A 141 -18.00 16.43 -24.41
C ALA A 141 -17.81 16.39 -25.94
N GLY A 142 -17.08 15.39 -26.47
CA GLY A 142 -16.93 15.16 -27.90
C GLY A 142 -18.24 14.79 -28.59
N VAL A 143 -18.96 13.80 -28.05
CA VAL A 143 -20.27 13.39 -28.59
C VAL A 143 -21.32 14.48 -28.43
N GLN A 144 -21.28 15.28 -27.37
CA GLN A 144 -22.23 16.36 -27.14
C GLN A 144 -22.13 17.46 -28.20
N ALA A 145 -20.92 17.85 -28.59
CA ALA A 145 -20.70 18.84 -29.64
C ALA A 145 -21.32 18.39 -30.98
N PHE A 146 -21.24 17.10 -31.29
CA PHE A 146 -21.88 16.48 -32.46
C PHE A 146 -23.41 16.41 -32.31
N ALA A 147 -23.91 15.75 -31.25
CA ALA A 147 -25.33 15.48 -31.05
C ALA A 147 -26.17 16.74 -30.76
N ALA A 148 -25.56 17.83 -30.31
CA ALA A 148 -26.25 19.11 -30.16
C ALA A 148 -26.69 19.70 -31.50
N GLU A 149 -26.00 19.43 -32.63
CA GLU A 149 -26.30 20.02 -33.96
C GLU A 149 -26.46 21.55 -33.93
N GLY A 150 -25.62 22.24 -33.13
CA GLY A 150 -25.71 23.70 -32.96
C GLY A 150 -26.88 24.19 -32.09
N ALA A 151 -27.57 23.30 -31.36
CA ALA A 151 -28.62 23.69 -30.43
C ALA A 151 -28.13 24.72 -29.39
N PRO A 152 -28.94 25.76 -29.05
CA PRO A 152 -28.55 26.78 -28.09
C PRO A 152 -28.14 26.20 -26.74
N ALA A 153 -27.08 26.74 -26.14
CA ALA A 153 -26.60 26.34 -24.83
C ALA A 153 -27.73 26.44 -23.78
N GLY A 154 -27.89 25.39 -22.97
CA GLY A 154 -28.96 25.30 -21.96
C GLY A 154 -30.33 24.88 -22.50
N SER A 155 -30.52 24.74 -23.83
CA SER A 155 -31.77 24.16 -24.38
C SER A 155 -31.95 22.69 -23.96
N PRO A 156 -33.19 22.15 -23.95
CA PRO A 156 -33.42 20.74 -23.62
C PRO A 156 -32.61 19.79 -24.54
N ARG A 157 -32.51 20.09 -25.84
CA ARG A 157 -31.70 19.30 -26.79
C ARG A 157 -30.21 19.31 -26.41
N TRP A 158 -29.67 20.46 -26.01
CA TRP A 158 -28.28 20.57 -25.56
C TRP A 158 -28.00 19.72 -24.31
N TRP A 159 -28.96 19.62 -23.38
CA TRP A 159 -28.89 18.73 -22.21
C TRP A 159 -29.08 17.24 -22.55
N PHE A 160 -29.98 16.89 -23.46
CA PHE A 160 -30.13 15.50 -23.90
C PHE A 160 -28.86 14.97 -24.59
N ALA A 161 -28.17 15.83 -25.36
CA ALA A 161 -26.87 15.49 -25.94
C ALA A 161 -25.79 15.18 -24.87
N TRP A 162 -25.82 15.86 -23.71
CA TRP A 162 -24.95 15.54 -22.56
C TRP A 162 -25.30 14.20 -21.87
N LEU A 163 -26.54 13.70 -21.99
CA LEU A 163 -26.99 12.49 -21.29
C LEU A 163 -26.91 11.21 -22.14
N ALA A 164 -26.87 11.35 -23.47
CA ALA A 164 -26.84 10.22 -24.40
C ALA A 164 -25.68 9.25 -24.14
N GLU A 165 -24.45 9.77 -24.03
CA GLU A 165 -23.28 8.91 -23.80
C GLU A 165 -23.20 8.33 -22.37
N PRO A 166 -23.44 9.10 -21.29
CA PRO A 166 -23.54 8.52 -19.94
C PRO A 166 -24.55 7.38 -19.87
N PHE A 167 -25.69 7.48 -20.56
CA PHE A 167 -26.70 6.41 -20.59
C PHE A 167 -26.16 5.12 -21.22
N CYS A 168 -25.54 5.19 -22.42
CA CYS A 168 -24.88 4.04 -23.04
C CYS A 168 -23.75 3.47 -22.17
N SER A 169 -22.98 4.35 -21.53
CA SER A 169 -21.84 3.98 -20.70
C SER A 169 -22.26 3.34 -19.37
N LEU A 170 -23.41 3.72 -18.79
CA LEU A 170 -24.00 3.04 -17.64
C LEU A 170 -24.42 1.61 -17.99
N ALA A 171 -25.01 1.38 -19.17
CA ALA A 171 -25.39 0.04 -19.63
C ALA A 171 -24.15 -0.86 -19.80
N LEU A 172 -23.09 -0.34 -20.43
CA LEU A 172 -21.80 -1.03 -20.53
C LEU A 172 -21.19 -1.29 -19.15
N LEU A 173 -21.17 -0.29 -18.26
CA LEU A 173 -20.62 -0.41 -16.91
C LEU A 173 -21.36 -1.46 -16.08
N MET A 174 -22.67 -1.57 -16.23
CA MET A 174 -23.47 -2.63 -15.59
C MET A 174 -23.00 -4.02 -16.02
N VAL A 175 -22.82 -4.25 -17.33
CA VAL A 175 -22.32 -5.51 -17.89
C VAL A 175 -20.94 -5.83 -17.35
N VAL A 176 -20.01 -4.87 -17.40
CA VAL A 176 -18.62 -5.04 -16.98
C VAL A 176 -18.51 -5.26 -15.46
N ALA A 177 -19.30 -4.54 -14.66
CA ALA A 177 -19.38 -4.72 -13.21
C ALA A 177 -19.94 -6.11 -12.85
N GLY A 178 -20.96 -6.59 -13.58
CA GLY A 178 -21.49 -7.95 -13.44
C GLY A 178 -20.43 -9.01 -13.71
N ARG A 179 -19.69 -8.91 -14.82
CA ARG A 179 -18.57 -9.81 -15.13
C ARG A 179 -17.49 -9.77 -14.06
N ALA A 180 -17.08 -8.57 -13.63
CA ALA A 180 -16.06 -8.40 -12.59
C ALA A 180 -16.51 -9.02 -11.26
N TYR A 181 -17.76 -8.80 -10.85
CA TYR A 181 -18.34 -9.39 -9.63
C TYR A 181 -18.30 -10.93 -9.68
N LEU A 182 -18.84 -11.52 -10.73
CA LEU A 182 -18.89 -12.98 -10.91
C LEU A 182 -17.46 -13.58 -10.98
N THR A 183 -16.54 -12.91 -11.66
CA THR A 183 -15.11 -13.29 -11.69
C THR A 183 -14.49 -13.29 -10.29
N THR A 184 -14.78 -12.29 -9.44
CA THR A 184 -14.30 -12.27 -8.05
C THR A 184 -14.97 -13.32 -7.14
N ARG A 185 -16.00 -14.02 -7.62
CA ARG A 185 -16.62 -15.19 -6.98
C ARG A 185 -16.13 -16.53 -7.55
N GLY A 186 -15.13 -16.52 -8.44
CA GLY A 186 -14.62 -17.72 -9.11
C GLY A 186 -15.55 -18.28 -10.19
N GLN A 187 -16.52 -17.48 -10.66
CA GLN A 187 -17.50 -17.87 -11.67
C GLN A 187 -17.36 -16.94 -12.90
N PRO A 188 -16.35 -17.11 -13.75
CA PRO A 188 -16.13 -16.21 -14.88
C PRO A 188 -17.26 -16.35 -15.91
N LEU A 189 -17.90 -15.23 -16.25
CA LEU A 189 -19.00 -15.20 -17.22
C LEU A 189 -18.45 -15.26 -18.66
N HIS A 190 -18.55 -16.45 -19.26
CA HIS A 190 -18.16 -16.75 -20.64
C HIS A 190 -19.39 -16.92 -21.54
N ASP A 191 -20.10 -15.81 -21.79
CA ASP A 191 -21.25 -15.79 -22.70
C ASP A 191 -20.97 -14.87 -23.91
N LYS A 192 -21.09 -15.45 -25.11
CA LYS A 192 -20.93 -14.76 -26.39
C LYS A 192 -21.96 -13.64 -26.59
N ALA A 193 -23.15 -13.72 -26.00
CA ALA A 193 -24.14 -12.65 -26.06
C ALA A 193 -23.70 -11.42 -25.24
N VAL A 194 -23.05 -11.66 -24.10
CA VAL A 194 -22.45 -10.62 -23.26
C VAL A 194 -21.23 -10.00 -23.95
N ASP A 195 -20.35 -10.83 -24.52
CA ASP A 195 -19.20 -10.35 -25.31
C ASP A 195 -19.64 -9.46 -26.49
N ARG A 196 -20.68 -9.89 -27.25
CA ARG A 196 -21.23 -9.09 -28.36
C ARG A 196 -21.82 -7.77 -27.88
N THR A 197 -22.59 -7.78 -26.79
CA THR A 197 -23.18 -6.57 -26.21
C THR A 197 -22.08 -5.57 -25.80
N GLU A 198 -21.01 -6.05 -25.15
CA GLU A 198 -19.83 -5.23 -24.82
C GLU A 198 -19.20 -4.61 -26.08
N TRP A 199 -18.96 -5.41 -27.13
CA TRP A 199 -18.40 -4.93 -28.40
C TRP A 199 -19.30 -3.93 -29.13
N VAL A 200 -20.63 -4.11 -29.09
CA VAL A 200 -21.58 -3.17 -29.70
C VAL A 200 -21.56 -1.83 -28.98
N PHE A 201 -21.61 -1.80 -27.64
CA PHE A 201 -21.53 -0.53 -26.90
C PHE A 201 -20.18 0.16 -27.07
N LEU A 202 -19.06 -0.59 -27.01
CA LEU A 202 -17.73 -0.03 -27.25
C LEU A 202 -17.57 0.50 -28.68
N GLY A 203 -18.07 -0.24 -29.67
CA GLY A 203 -18.05 0.18 -31.07
C GLY A 203 -18.92 1.42 -31.32
N LEU A 204 -20.06 1.55 -30.63
CA LEU A 204 -20.92 2.72 -30.70
C LEU A 204 -20.24 3.97 -30.11
N THR A 205 -19.69 3.89 -28.89
CA THR A 205 -18.97 5.01 -28.27
C THR A 205 -17.74 5.42 -29.09
N LEU A 206 -16.97 4.45 -29.58
CA LEU A 206 -15.81 4.71 -30.44
C LEU A 206 -16.24 5.33 -31.78
N GLY A 207 -17.30 4.81 -32.39
CA GLY A 207 -17.85 5.31 -33.65
C GLY A 207 -18.34 6.75 -33.55
N MET A 208 -19.13 7.10 -32.53
CA MET A 208 -19.63 8.46 -32.32
C MET A 208 -18.50 9.47 -32.09
N ASN A 209 -17.41 9.09 -31.42
CA ASN A 209 -16.23 9.95 -31.23
C ASN A 209 -15.32 10.01 -32.47
N ALA A 210 -15.23 8.93 -33.26
CA ALA A 210 -14.41 8.90 -34.47
C ALA A 210 -15.05 9.66 -35.64
N TRP A 211 -16.35 9.45 -35.82
CA TRP A 211 -17.07 9.74 -37.06
C TRP A 211 -16.91 11.19 -37.57
N PRO A 212 -17.05 12.25 -36.74
CA PRO A 212 -16.88 13.63 -37.19
C PRO A 212 -15.46 13.97 -37.67
N HIS A 213 -14.48 13.12 -37.34
CA HIS A 213 -13.05 13.30 -37.63
C HIS A 213 -12.51 12.32 -38.68
N LEU A 214 -13.38 11.51 -39.31
CA LEU A 214 -12.97 10.59 -40.37
C LEU A 214 -12.76 11.33 -41.71
N PRO A 215 -11.84 10.85 -42.56
CA PRO A 215 -11.65 11.40 -43.91
C PRO A 215 -12.92 11.21 -44.74
N GLY A 216 -13.38 12.29 -45.38
CA GLY A 216 -14.65 12.32 -46.14
C GLY A 216 -15.88 12.74 -45.33
N VAL A 217 -15.76 12.85 -44.00
CA VAL A 217 -16.79 13.46 -43.12
C VAL A 217 -16.31 14.79 -42.57
N ALA A 218 -15.05 14.84 -42.10
CA ALA A 218 -14.42 16.08 -41.64
C ALA A 218 -14.12 17.02 -42.82
N ALA A 219 -14.32 18.32 -42.63
CA ALA A 219 -13.87 19.36 -43.57
C ALA A 219 -12.34 19.37 -43.71
N ASP A 220 -11.64 19.39 -42.56
CA ASP A 220 -10.18 19.31 -42.48
C ASP A 220 -9.77 18.03 -41.73
N PHE A 221 -9.33 17.01 -42.47
CA PHE A 221 -8.84 15.78 -41.86
C PHE A 221 -7.44 15.98 -41.27
N THR A 222 -7.31 15.77 -39.95
CA THR A 222 -6.00 15.69 -39.28
C THR A 222 -5.95 14.47 -38.36
N VAL A 223 -4.89 13.66 -38.50
CA VAL A 223 -4.67 12.45 -37.69
C VAL A 223 -4.63 12.81 -36.20
N SER A 224 -4.01 13.94 -35.84
CA SER A 224 -3.95 14.42 -34.45
C SER A 224 -5.32 14.70 -33.85
N SER A 225 -6.27 15.25 -34.62
CA SER A 225 -7.64 15.52 -34.14
C SER A 225 -8.40 14.21 -33.92
N LEU A 226 -8.32 13.27 -34.87
CA LEU A 226 -8.93 11.94 -34.72
C LEU A 226 -8.37 11.20 -33.48
N VAL A 227 -7.05 11.17 -33.32
CA VAL A 227 -6.39 10.52 -32.16
C VAL A 227 -6.79 11.18 -30.83
N LEU A 228 -6.91 12.50 -30.79
CA LEU A 228 -7.29 13.24 -29.57
C LEU A 228 -8.73 12.93 -29.12
N HIS A 229 -9.68 12.80 -30.05
CA HIS A 229 -11.05 12.42 -29.72
C HIS A 229 -11.18 10.93 -29.37
N LEU A 230 -10.37 10.06 -29.98
CA LEU A 230 -10.33 8.64 -29.64
C LEU A 230 -9.67 8.32 -28.29
N LEU A 231 -8.86 9.23 -27.73
CA LEU A 231 -8.10 8.97 -26.51
C LEU A 231 -9.00 8.58 -25.32
N GLY A 232 -10.11 9.30 -25.11
CA GLY A 232 -11.09 9.01 -24.05
C GLY A 232 -11.69 7.60 -24.17
N PRO A 233 -12.39 7.27 -25.28
CA PRO A 233 -12.91 5.94 -25.54
C PRO A 233 -11.87 4.82 -25.42
N VAL A 234 -10.65 5.01 -25.94
CA VAL A 234 -9.59 3.99 -25.87
C VAL A 234 -9.14 3.74 -24.43
N VAL A 235 -8.98 4.79 -23.61
CA VAL A 235 -8.68 4.65 -22.17
C VAL A 235 -9.82 3.94 -21.44
N ALA A 236 -11.09 4.28 -21.74
CA ALA A 236 -12.25 3.62 -21.15
C ALA A 236 -12.29 2.12 -21.50
N VAL A 237 -12.08 1.74 -22.77
CA VAL A 237 -11.95 0.34 -23.23
C VAL A 237 -10.84 -0.38 -22.46
N ALA A 238 -9.65 0.24 -22.35
CA ALA A 238 -8.51 -0.35 -21.69
C ALA A 238 -8.79 -0.62 -20.19
N VAL A 239 -9.37 0.34 -19.48
CA VAL A 239 -9.78 0.17 -18.06
C VAL A 239 -10.82 -0.94 -17.94
N VAL A 240 -11.88 -0.91 -18.76
CA VAL A 240 -12.95 -1.92 -18.79
C VAL A 240 -12.41 -3.34 -19.01
N ARG A 241 -11.46 -3.52 -19.93
CA ARG A 241 -10.89 -4.83 -20.28
C ARG A 241 -9.86 -5.33 -19.25
N CYS A 242 -9.08 -4.42 -18.65
CA CYS A 242 -8.03 -4.78 -17.71
C CYS A 242 -8.55 -5.00 -16.28
N LEU A 243 -9.54 -4.22 -15.83
CA LEU A 243 -9.98 -4.23 -14.44
C LEU A 243 -10.50 -5.59 -13.95
N PRO A 244 -11.34 -6.36 -14.70
CA PRO A 244 -11.76 -7.69 -14.28
C PRO A 244 -10.59 -8.69 -14.18
N ARG A 245 -9.61 -8.59 -15.07
CA ARG A 245 -8.40 -9.44 -15.08
C ARG A 245 -7.51 -9.15 -13.87
N LEU A 246 -7.28 -7.86 -13.57
CA LEU A 246 -6.57 -7.42 -12.37
C LEU A 246 -7.28 -7.89 -11.09
N LEU A 247 -8.62 -7.74 -11.03
CA LEU A 247 -9.41 -8.22 -9.89
C LEU A 247 -9.38 -9.73 -9.71
N SER A 248 -9.32 -10.50 -10.81
CA SER A 248 -9.12 -11.95 -10.78
C SER A 248 -7.74 -12.30 -10.22
N ALA A 249 -6.67 -11.63 -10.67
CA ALA A 249 -5.33 -11.82 -10.14
C ALA A 249 -5.25 -11.50 -8.63
N PHE A 250 -5.86 -10.39 -8.19
CA PHE A 250 -5.96 -10.07 -6.75
C PHE A 250 -6.76 -11.09 -5.94
N ALA A 251 -7.77 -11.76 -6.53
CA ALA A 251 -8.48 -12.84 -5.85
C ALA A 251 -7.60 -14.09 -5.68
N GLY A 252 -6.72 -14.38 -6.66
CA GLY A 252 -5.75 -15.48 -6.60
C GLY A 252 -4.57 -15.25 -5.65
N LEU A 253 -4.32 -14.01 -5.19
CA LEU A 253 -3.27 -13.72 -4.20
C LEU A 253 -3.66 -14.07 -2.74
N ALA A 254 -4.93 -14.39 -2.48
CA ALA A 254 -5.38 -14.82 -1.16
C ALA A 254 -4.66 -16.13 -0.77
N LEU A 255 -3.95 -16.12 0.37
CA LEU A 255 -3.02 -17.21 0.73
C LEU A 255 -3.71 -18.60 0.78
N PRO A 256 -3.06 -19.67 0.28
CA PRO A 256 -3.60 -21.03 0.25
C PRO A 256 -4.02 -21.64 1.60
N GLY A 257 -3.68 -21.03 2.74
CA GLY A 257 -4.01 -21.53 4.07
C GLY A 257 -5.41 -21.16 4.59
N ALA A 258 -6.07 -20.15 4.04
CA ALA A 258 -7.33 -19.64 4.59
C ALA A 258 -8.54 -20.57 4.34
N THR A 259 -8.52 -21.33 3.23
CA THR A 259 -9.58 -22.29 2.89
C THR A 259 -9.39 -23.65 3.55
N ALA A 260 -8.15 -24.07 3.82
CA ALA A 260 -7.85 -25.34 4.48
C ALA A 260 -8.30 -25.39 5.95
N ALA A 261 -8.25 -24.25 6.66
CA ALA A 261 -8.66 -24.14 8.06
C ALA A 261 -10.20 -24.08 8.27
N ALA A 262 -10.99 -24.06 7.20
CA ALA A 262 -12.45 -23.97 7.23
C ALA A 262 -13.15 -25.29 6.82
N ALA A 263 -12.40 -26.37 6.58
CA ALA A 263 -12.98 -27.71 6.52
C ALA A 263 -13.39 -28.13 7.94
N PRO A 264 -14.68 -28.42 8.20
CA PRO A 264 -15.10 -28.79 9.54
C PRO A 264 -14.48 -30.13 9.94
N ALA A 265 -13.92 -30.20 11.15
CA ALA A 265 -13.38 -31.43 11.74
C ALA A 265 -14.48 -32.41 12.20
N ALA A 266 -15.51 -32.59 11.37
CA ALA A 266 -16.72 -33.36 11.65
C ALA A 266 -16.65 -34.78 11.04
N ALA A 267 -15.57 -35.52 11.32
CA ALA A 267 -15.42 -36.91 10.87
C ALA A 267 -14.42 -37.78 11.68
N ARG A 268 -14.16 -37.48 12.96
CA ARG A 268 -13.46 -38.40 13.88
C ARG A 268 -14.11 -38.43 15.26
N GLY A 269 -15.29 -39.02 15.28
CA GLY A 269 -15.95 -39.58 16.46
C GLY A 269 -16.35 -41.01 16.14
N GLU A 270 -15.36 -41.89 15.90
CA GLU A 270 -15.60 -43.31 16.05
C GLU A 270 -15.81 -43.56 17.54
N ASP A 271 -17.03 -43.91 17.93
CA ASP A 271 -17.21 -44.71 19.13
C ASP A 271 -18.15 -45.88 18.86
N ARG A 272 -17.76 -47.03 19.42
CA ARG A 272 -17.98 -48.35 18.82
C ARG A 272 -18.78 -49.24 19.75
N ALA A 273 -20.09 -49.34 19.54
CA ALA A 273 -20.92 -50.34 20.21
C ALA A 273 -22.22 -50.63 19.43
N GLY A 274 -22.66 -51.89 19.38
CA GLY A 274 -24.05 -52.22 19.03
C GLY A 274 -24.30 -53.11 17.82
N ALA A 275 -23.90 -54.38 17.92
CA ALA A 275 -24.65 -55.58 17.53
C ALA A 275 -25.63 -55.59 16.31
N ALA A 276 -25.35 -56.56 15.42
CA ALA A 276 -26.30 -57.53 14.86
C ALA A 276 -27.41 -57.09 13.86
N GLY A 277 -27.29 -57.63 12.63
CA GLY A 277 -28.38 -58.44 12.07
C GLY A 277 -28.80 -58.16 10.63
N ARG A 278 -28.95 -59.26 9.87
CA ARG A 278 -29.52 -59.42 8.52
C ARG A 278 -28.65 -58.88 7.37
N ASP A 279 -28.19 -59.72 6.45
CA ASP A 279 -28.94 -60.62 5.54
C ASP A 279 -29.90 -59.85 4.62
N ARG A 280 -29.54 -59.71 3.33
CA ARG A 280 -30.30 -60.32 2.22
C ARG A 280 -29.87 -59.78 0.83
N SER A 281 -29.60 -60.72 -0.07
CA SER A 281 -29.70 -60.64 -1.55
C SER A 281 -28.84 -59.63 -2.34
N GLN A 282 -27.73 -60.18 -2.86
CA GLN A 282 -27.29 -59.98 -4.24
C GLN A 282 -28.42 -60.34 -5.24
N PRO A 283 -28.44 -59.77 -6.46
CA PRO A 283 -28.04 -60.61 -7.59
C PRO A 283 -27.16 -59.88 -8.64
N ALA A 284 -26.41 -60.67 -9.41
CA ALA A 284 -25.56 -60.22 -10.51
C ALA A 284 -26.22 -60.46 -11.87
N VAL A 285 -26.00 -59.56 -12.85
CA VAL A 285 -26.25 -59.82 -14.28
C VAL A 285 -25.24 -59.06 -15.16
N ALA A 286 -24.64 -59.77 -16.15
CA ALA A 286 -23.94 -59.33 -17.38
C ALA A 286 -23.02 -58.08 -17.34
N SER A 287 -21.72 -58.13 -17.67
CA SER A 287 -21.05 -58.66 -18.89
C SER A 287 -21.49 -58.05 -20.23
N ALA A 288 -20.74 -57.03 -20.68
CA ALA A 288 -20.50 -56.74 -22.10
C ALA A 288 -19.12 -56.07 -22.26
N SER A 289 -18.41 -56.37 -23.34
CA SER A 289 -17.06 -55.88 -23.68
C SER A 289 -17.07 -55.36 -25.15
N PRO A 290 -15.95 -54.97 -25.81
CA PRO A 290 -15.62 -53.56 -25.98
C PRO A 290 -15.49 -53.08 -27.45
N GLU A 291 -15.26 -51.76 -27.60
CA GLU A 291 -14.61 -51.10 -28.77
C GLU A 291 -15.42 -51.05 -30.10
N PRO A 292 -15.08 -50.17 -31.09
CA PRO A 292 -13.73 -49.73 -31.47
C PRO A 292 -13.44 -48.23 -31.61
N VAL A 293 -12.13 -47.97 -31.58
CA VAL A 293 -11.39 -46.81 -32.06
C VAL A 293 -11.93 -46.12 -33.33
N THR A 294 -11.74 -44.80 -33.41
CA THR A 294 -11.53 -44.12 -34.69
C THR A 294 -10.46 -43.04 -34.52
N ALA A 295 -9.27 -43.29 -35.06
CA ALA A 295 -8.23 -42.28 -35.18
C ALA A 295 -8.45 -41.48 -36.48
N THR A 296 -8.21 -40.17 -36.44
CA THR A 296 -7.96 -39.40 -37.66
C THR A 296 -6.89 -38.36 -37.39
N THR A 297 -5.69 -38.69 -37.84
CA THR A 297 -4.54 -37.78 -37.89
C THR A 297 -4.79 -36.73 -38.97
N THR A 298 -4.66 -35.44 -38.64
CA THR A 298 -4.22 -34.46 -39.64
C THR A 298 -3.19 -33.54 -39.00
N SER A 299 -1.99 -33.52 -39.59
CA SER A 299 -0.86 -32.68 -39.18
C SER A 299 -0.63 -31.63 -40.27
N ALA A 300 -0.56 -30.35 -39.91
CA ALA A 300 -0.04 -29.28 -40.79
C ALA A 300 0.31 -28.00 -40.00
N VAL A 301 1.58 -27.92 -39.60
CA VAL A 301 2.49 -26.75 -39.67
C VAL A 301 1.88 -25.35 -39.77
N ALA A 302 2.21 -24.50 -38.78
CA ALA A 302 2.43 -23.06 -38.98
C ALA A 302 3.37 -22.49 -37.90
N ASP A 303 4.69 -22.67 -38.09
CA ASP A 303 5.70 -21.87 -37.39
C ASP A 303 5.63 -20.41 -37.85
N VAL A 304 5.38 -19.47 -36.93
CA VAL A 304 5.72 -18.04 -37.15
C VAL A 304 6.26 -17.39 -35.88
N ALA A 305 7.54 -17.07 -35.95
CA ALA A 305 8.25 -15.99 -35.27
C ALA A 305 8.23 -15.91 -33.73
N SER A 306 9.38 -16.30 -33.16
CA SER A 306 9.93 -15.65 -31.96
C SER A 306 9.94 -14.12 -32.10
N ALA A 307 9.54 -13.43 -31.02
CA ALA A 307 9.84 -12.00 -30.83
C ALA A 307 10.52 -11.82 -29.46
N SER A 308 11.86 -11.87 -29.47
CA SER A 308 12.67 -11.53 -28.31
C SER A 308 12.56 -10.04 -28.01
N THR A 309 12.06 -9.68 -26.82
CA THR A 309 12.14 -8.30 -26.33
C THR A 309 12.91 -8.26 -25.00
N THR A 310 14.23 -8.18 -25.12
CA THR A 310 15.11 -7.71 -24.03
C THR A 310 14.78 -6.24 -23.73
N ALA A 311 14.02 -6.01 -22.65
CA ALA A 311 13.76 -4.67 -22.12
C ALA A 311 14.46 -4.49 -20.77
N THR A 312 15.75 -4.12 -20.84
CA THR A 312 16.49 -3.61 -19.67
C THR A 312 15.87 -2.28 -19.24
N ALA A 313 15.08 -2.28 -18.18
CA ALA A 313 14.55 -1.07 -17.55
C ALA A 313 15.07 -0.98 -16.11
N ALA A 314 15.88 0.04 -15.84
CA ALA A 314 16.55 0.23 -14.55
C ALA A 314 15.52 0.39 -13.40
N GLY A 315 15.76 -0.32 -12.31
CA GLY A 315 14.91 -0.26 -11.12
C GLY A 315 15.00 1.09 -10.42
N THR A 316 14.04 1.98 -10.69
CA THR A 316 13.84 3.20 -9.89
C THR A 316 13.41 2.81 -8.48
N ARG A 317 14.36 2.85 -7.55
CA ARG A 317 14.19 2.56 -6.12
C ARG A 317 13.10 3.48 -5.52
N PRO A 318 11.94 2.97 -5.08
CA PRO A 318 10.90 3.81 -4.51
C PRO A 318 11.38 4.45 -3.20
N ALA A 319 11.23 5.77 -3.09
CA ALA A 319 11.58 6.51 -1.89
C ALA A 319 10.76 6.02 -0.67
N PRO A 320 11.33 5.98 0.54
CA PRO A 320 10.62 5.47 1.71
C PRO A 320 9.39 6.32 2.03
N ALA A 321 8.22 5.67 2.08
CA ALA A 321 6.95 6.32 2.33
C ALA A 321 6.98 7.07 3.67
N ARG A 322 6.76 8.38 3.61
CA ARG A 322 6.73 9.29 4.76
C ARG A 322 5.65 8.85 5.74
N ARG A 323 6.04 8.31 6.90
CA ARG A 323 5.13 7.88 7.97
C ARG A 323 4.18 9.02 8.37
N THR A 324 2.89 8.89 8.08
CA THR A 324 1.84 9.69 8.71
C THR A 324 1.60 9.16 10.13
N PRO A 325 1.64 9.98 11.18
CA PRO A 325 1.37 9.54 12.54
C PRO A 325 -0.12 9.17 12.72
N PRO A 326 -0.45 8.27 13.66
CA PRO A 326 -1.83 7.86 13.91
C PRO A 326 -2.67 9.00 14.49
N VAL A 327 -3.90 9.14 13.99
CA VAL A 327 -4.89 10.12 14.47
C VAL A 327 -5.41 9.66 15.84
N ARG A 328 -4.80 10.17 16.92
CA ARG A 328 -5.34 10.02 18.28
C ARG A 328 -6.56 10.93 18.43
N ARG A 329 -7.78 10.36 18.40
CA ARG A 329 -8.97 11.03 18.93
C ARG A 329 -8.86 11.06 20.45
N SER A 330 -8.47 12.21 20.99
CA SER A 330 -8.69 12.58 22.39
C SER A 330 -9.39 13.92 22.39
N ALA A 331 -10.60 13.99 22.96
CA ALA A 331 -11.26 15.25 23.23
C ALA A 331 -10.35 16.07 24.15
N ARG A 332 -9.73 17.11 23.60
CA ARG A 332 -8.75 17.94 24.30
C ARG A 332 -9.32 19.33 24.43
N THR A 333 -9.54 19.75 25.67
CA THR A 333 -9.86 21.13 26.06
C THR A 333 -9.00 22.08 25.24
N THR A 334 -9.64 23.04 24.58
CA THR A 334 -8.99 23.99 23.67
C THR A 334 -8.03 24.90 24.43
N ILE A 335 -6.76 24.45 24.49
CA ILE A 335 -5.62 25.33 24.76
C ILE A 335 -5.71 26.46 23.72
N PRO A 336 -5.72 27.75 24.12
CA PRO A 336 -5.77 28.84 23.18
C PRO A 336 -4.60 28.73 22.19
N GLU A 337 -4.89 28.77 20.88
CA GLU A 337 -3.85 28.58 19.87
C GLU A 337 -2.72 29.60 20.08
N PRO A 338 -1.44 29.18 20.09
CA PRO A 338 -0.33 30.11 20.19
C PRO A 338 -0.38 31.07 19.01
N LYS A 339 -0.54 32.36 19.31
CA LYS A 339 -0.74 33.47 18.38
C LYS A 339 0.20 33.33 17.18
N ARG A 340 -0.35 32.93 16.03
CA ARG A 340 0.43 32.60 14.83
C ARG A 340 1.03 33.89 14.24
N ARG A 341 2.28 34.19 14.60
CA ARG A 341 3.06 35.29 14.00
C ARG A 341 3.12 35.12 12.49
N SER A 342 2.88 36.20 11.75
CA SER A 342 2.96 36.20 10.29
C SER A 342 4.41 36.02 9.82
N ALA A 343 4.59 35.66 8.54
CA ALA A 343 5.93 35.55 7.96
C ALA A 343 6.63 36.92 7.88
N GLU A 344 5.88 38.02 7.82
CA GLU A 344 6.40 39.39 7.83
C GLU A 344 6.86 39.81 9.22
N GLN A 345 6.04 39.57 10.25
CA GLN A 345 6.42 39.83 11.64
C GLN A 345 7.71 39.09 12.03
N LEU A 346 7.88 37.84 11.58
CA LEU A 346 9.12 37.08 11.80
C LEU A 346 10.35 37.65 11.05
N ARG A 347 10.15 38.38 9.95
CA ARG A 347 11.25 39.10 9.25
C ARG A 347 11.61 40.39 9.98
N GLU A 348 10.62 41.14 10.45
CA GLU A 348 10.84 42.36 11.25
C GLU A 348 11.60 42.05 12.55
N GLU A 349 11.13 41.04 13.30
CA GLU A 349 11.81 40.56 14.52
C GLU A 349 13.23 40.03 14.21
N PHE A 350 13.45 39.40 13.04
CA PHE A 350 14.78 38.96 12.61
C PHE A 350 15.71 40.14 12.29
N THR A 351 15.25 41.14 11.53
CA THR A 351 16.02 42.35 11.21
C THR A 351 16.41 43.10 12.48
N ALA A 352 15.48 43.24 13.43
CA ALA A 352 15.77 43.83 14.74
C ALA A 352 16.82 43.02 15.54
N ALA A 353 16.78 41.68 15.49
CA ALA A 353 17.79 40.83 16.12
C ALA A 353 19.18 40.97 15.47
N VAL A 354 19.25 41.12 14.14
CA VAL A 354 20.51 41.37 13.39
C VAL A 354 21.12 42.71 13.76
N GLN A 355 20.31 43.75 13.94
CA GLN A 355 20.77 45.08 14.37
C GLN A 355 21.22 45.09 15.83
N ASN A 356 20.42 44.55 16.74
CA ASN A 356 20.70 44.57 18.18
C ASN A 356 21.80 43.59 18.64
N ARG A 357 22.16 42.60 17.81
CA ARG A 357 23.15 41.54 18.10
C ARG A 357 23.12 41.01 19.56
N PRO A 358 22.01 40.42 20.02
CA PRO A 358 21.96 39.83 21.36
C PRO A 358 23.02 38.72 21.50
N ALA A 359 23.56 38.55 22.70
CA ALA A 359 24.68 37.64 22.96
C ALA A 359 24.40 36.21 22.48
N GLY A 360 25.30 35.67 21.65
CA GLY A 360 25.17 34.32 21.05
C GLY A 360 24.25 34.24 19.81
N PHE A 361 23.75 35.36 19.30
CA PHE A 361 22.98 35.38 18.05
C PHE A 361 23.89 35.33 16.81
N ASP A 362 23.67 34.32 15.97
CA ASP A 362 24.35 34.12 14.70
C ASP A 362 23.30 34.02 13.57
N PRO A 363 23.18 35.04 12.70
CA PRO A 363 22.20 35.04 11.61
C PRO A 363 22.53 34.06 10.48
N THR A 364 23.72 33.43 10.48
CA THR A 364 24.06 32.36 9.53
C THR A 364 23.66 30.97 10.03
N ASN A 365 23.26 30.84 11.30
CA ASN A 365 22.86 29.56 11.90
C ASN A 365 21.35 29.49 12.19
N ALA A 366 20.65 28.64 11.46
CA ALA A 366 19.20 28.48 11.58
C ALA A 366 18.74 28.05 13.00
N GLU A 367 19.55 27.33 13.79
CA GLU A 367 19.19 27.01 15.17
C GLU A 367 19.37 28.21 16.12
N SER A 368 20.30 29.13 15.84
CA SER A 368 20.40 30.40 16.58
C SER A 368 19.17 31.28 16.32
N ILE A 369 18.80 31.46 15.04
CA ILE A 369 17.55 32.15 14.64
C ILE A 369 16.32 31.53 15.31
N ARG A 370 16.23 30.20 15.30
CA ARG A 370 15.12 29.45 15.89
C ARG A 370 15.00 29.70 17.40
N ARG A 371 16.12 29.72 18.13
CA ARG A 371 16.17 29.98 19.58
C ARG A 371 15.79 31.42 19.90
N THR A 372 16.42 32.40 19.24
CA THR A 372 16.18 33.83 19.49
C THR A 372 14.75 34.25 19.16
N LEU A 373 14.22 33.82 18.00
CA LEU A 373 12.87 34.18 17.57
C LEU A 373 11.78 33.21 18.06
N LYS A 374 12.13 32.12 18.77
CA LYS A 374 11.19 31.06 19.21
C LYS A 374 10.26 30.57 18.08
N CYS A 375 10.80 30.39 16.88
CA CYS A 375 10.02 30.05 15.68
C CYS A 375 10.22 28.59 15.23
N GLY A 376 9.51 28.16 14.18
CA GLY A 376 9.65 26.82 13.61
C GLY A 376 10.91 26.67 12.75
N LYS A 377 11.40 25.43 12.59
CA LYS A 377 12.60 25.12 11.77
C LYS A 377 12.48 25.64 10.32
N GLY A 378 11.30 25.53 9.71
CA GLY A 378 11.05 26.00 8.34
C GLY A 378 11.27 27.50 8.17
N PRO A 379 10.54 28.37 8.91
CA PRO A 379 10.79 29.81 8.92
C PRO A 379 12.23 30.20 9.24
N ALA A 380 12.86 29.59 10.25
CA ALA A 380 14.25 29.89 10.62
C ALA A 380 15.25 29.60 9.48
N THR A 381 15.05 28.49 8.75
CA THR A 381 15.88 28.14 7.58
C THR A 381 15.69 29.16 6.46
N LYS A 382 14.44 29.58 6.17
CA LYS A 382 14.17 30.61 5.15
C LYS A 382 14.82 31.95 5.48
N LEU A 383 14.75 32.41 6.74
CA LEU A 383 15.35 33.67 7.18
C LEU A 383 16.89 33.65 7.02
N ARG A 384 17.53 32.54 7.40
CA ARG A 384 18.97 32.33 7.17
C ARG A 384 19.31 32.42 5.68
N ASP A 385 18.58 31.71 4.83
CA ASP A 385 18.90 31.60 3.41
C ASP A 385 18.72 32.95 2.70
N GLN A 386 17.71 33.73 3.10
CA GLN A 386 17.53 35.12 2.66
C GLN A 386 18.72 36.00 3.10
N TYR A 387 19.08 35.99 4.39
CA TYR A 387 20.21 36.76 4.92
C TYR A 387 21.56 36.45 4.23
N ILE A 388 21.82 35.17 3.93
CA ILE A 388 23.03 34.76 3.20
C ILE A 388 22.97 35.26 1.74
N GLY A 389 21.81 35.17 1.09
CA GLY A 389 21.60 35.68 -0.27
C GLY A 389 21.82 37.20 -0.37
N ASP A 390 21.18 37.96 0.52
CA ASP A 390 21.27 39.43 0.55
C ASP A 390 22.72 39.91 0.81
N ARG A 391 23.49 39.18 1.62
CA ARG A 391 24.92 39.46 1.84
C ARG A 391 25.79 39.12 0.63
N GLN A 392 25.40 38.15 -0.21
CA GLN A 392 26.13 37.79 -1.42
C GLN A 392 25.83 38.72 -2.60
N SER A 393 24.62 39.29 -2.66
CA SER A 393 24.27 40.31 -3.67
C SER A 393 24.87 41.67 -3.34
N GLY A 394 24.71 42.16 -2.11
CA GLY A 394 25.19 43.49 -1.66
C GLY A 394 26.72 43.65 -1.53
N GLY A 395 27.50 42.73 -2.08
CA GLY A 395 28.96 42.81 -2.20
C GLY A 395 29.46 42.80 -3.65
N ARG A 396 28.57 43.08 -4.61
CA ARG A 396 28.88 43.20 -6.06
C ARG A 396 28.60 44.58 -6.66
N ASP A 397 28.13 45.51 -5.83
CA ASP A 397 28.03 46.95 -6.12
C ASP A 397 29.24 47.67 -5.52
#